data_AF-A0A963SSF8-F1
#
_entry.id   AF-A0A963SSF8-F1
#
_cell.length_a   1.000
_cell.length_b   1.000
_cell.length_c   1.000
_cell.angle_alpha   90.00
_cell.angle_beta   90.00
_cell.angle_gamma   90.00
#
_symmetry.space_group_name_H-M   'P 1'
#
loop_
_entity.id
_entity.type
_entity.pdbx_description
1 polymer ?
#
loop_
_entity_poly.entity_id
_entity_poly.type
_entity_poly.pdbx_seq_one_letter_code
_entity_poly.pdbx_strand_id
1 'polypeptide(L)'
;LLGNPLTMLLGLPALLWCLWAGIVQRRRDTLAVFVLYAASLGFWIIAAKPVQFYYHYLLPSCFLLIALALALDALWQRGKRRLPIAALVASCALFGWFYPILSAAPLEGPGSFAHWMWLDSWR
;
A
#
# COMPACT_ATOMS: atom_id res chain seq x y z
N LEU A 1 6.05 -11.38 5.13
CA LEU A 1 5.54 -10.90 3.83
C LEU A 1 5.37 -9.40 3.94
N LEU A 2 6.08 -8.63 3.12
CA LEU A 2 5.91 -7.18 3.03
C LEU A 2 5.09 -6.90 1.76
N GLY A 3 4.12 -5.97 1.82
CA GLY A 3 3.48 -5.46 0.61
C GLY A 3 4.48 -4.68 -0.25
N ASN A 4 4.11 -4.32 -1.49
CA ASN A 4 4.97 -3.46 -2.30
C ASN A 4 5.17 -2.11 -1.57
N PRO A 5 6.41 -1.76 -1.15
CA PRO A 5 6.65 -0.64 -0.26
C PRO A 5 6.21 0.68 -0.89
N LEU A 6 6.32 0.82 -2.21
CA LEU A 6 5.89 2.02 -2.90
C LEU A 6 4.37 2.19 -2.86
N THR A 7 3.60 1.15 -3.13
CA THR A 7 2.13 1.26 -3.08
C THR A 7 1.63 1.43 -1.65
N MET A 8 2.29 0.79 -0.68
CA MET A 8 1.95 0.96 0.74
C MET A 8 2.23 2.39 1.21
N LEU A 9 3.35 3.00 0.79
CA LEU A 9 3.70 4.37 1.15
C LEU A 9 2.84 5.41 0.40
N LEU A 10 2.65 5.26 -0.91
CA LEU A 10 1.80 6.16 -1.71
C LEU A 10 0.32 6.05 -1.36
N GLY A 11 -0.11 4.90 -0.87
CA GLY A 11 -1.47 4.67 -0.42
C GLY A 11 -1.87 5.54 0.79
N LEU A 12 -0.94 5.88 1.69
CA LEU A 12 -1.21 6.72 2.85
C LEU A 12 -1.65 8.16 2.50
N PRO A 13 -0.91 8.94 1.68
CA PRO A 13 -1.39 10.25 1.24
C PRO A 13 -2.63 10.13 0.34
N ALA A 14 -2.78 9.05 -0.43
CA ALA A 14 -4.00 8.81 -1.20
C ALA A 14 -5.22 8.60 -0.30
N LEU A 15 -5.05 7.91 0.84
CA LEU A 15 -6.09 7.72 1.84
C LEU A 15 -6.51 9.06 2.49
N LEU A 16 -5.54 9.91 2.82
CA LEU A 16 -5.82 11.27 3.31
C LEU A 16 -6.56 12.11 2.25
N TRP A 17 -6.18 11.97 0.98
CA TRP A 17 -6.90 12.59 -0.13
C TRP A 17 -8.32 12.06 -0.26
N CYS A 18 -8.55 10.75 -0.08
CA CYS A 18 -9.89 10.16 -0.11
C CYS A 18 -10.80 10.70 0.99
N LEU A 19 -10.27 10.92 2.20
CA LEU A 19 -10.97 11.59 3.29
C LEU A 19 -11.35 13.03 2.90
N TRP A 20 -10.37 13.80 2.42
CA TRP A 20 -10.59 15.18 2.00
C TRP A 20 -11.60 15.29 0.86
N ALA A 21 -11.47 14.49 -0.19
CA ALA A 21 -12.40 14.45 -1.32
C ALA A 21 -13.80 14.00 -0.87
N GLY A 22 -13.88 13.07 0.08
CA GLY A 22 -15.13 12.60 0.64
C GLY A 22 -15.91 13.69 1.38
N ILE A 23 -15.21 14.50 2.17
CA ILE A 23 -15.81 15.57 2.98
C ILE A 23 -16.06 16.82 2.12
N VAL A 24 -15.05 17.31 1.40
CA VAL A 24 -15.07 18.61 0.71
C VAL A 24 -15.75 18.51 -0.65
N GLN A 25 -15.46 17.47 -1.43
CA GLN A 25 -16.05 17.27 -2.77
C GLN A 25 -17.31 16.38 -2.73
N ARG A 26 -17.75 15.95 -1.54
CA ARG A 26 -18.93 15.08 -1.33
C ARG A 26 -18.85 13.76 -2.12
N ARG A 27 -17.63 13.28 -2.40
CA ARG A 27 -17.37 12.01 -3.08
C ARG A 27 -17.58 10.82 -2.14
N ARG A 28 -18.79 10.25 -2.18
CA ARG A 28 -19.18 9.14 -1.28
C ARG A 28 -18.33 7.88 -1.49
N ASP A 29 -17.87 7.65 -2.71
CA ASP A 29 -16.96 6.57 -3.07
C ASP A 29 -15.63 6.66 -2.33
N THR A 30 -14.98 7.83 -2.34
CA THR A 30 -13.70 8.02 -1.65
C THR A 30 -13.87 7.98 -0.13
N LEU A 31 -14.98 8.52 0.38
CA LEU A 31 -15.30 8.46 1.81
C LEU A 31 -15.53 7.01 2.28
N ALA A 32 -16.26 6.21 1.51
CA ALA A 32 -16.51 4.80 1.83
C ALA A 32 -15.20 4.02 1.94
N VAL A 33 -14.26 4.24 1.02
CA VAL A 33 -12.93 3.59 1.06
C VAL A 33 -12.15 3.99 2.32
N PHE A 34 -12.17 5.27 2.70
CA PHE A 34 -11.55 5.73 3.95
C PHE A 34 -12.16 5.05 5.18
N VAL A 35 -13.49 5.02 5.27
CA VAL A 35 -14.21 4.40 6.39
C VAL A 35 -13.92 2.90 6.47
N LEU A 36 -13.92 2.19 5.35
CA LEU A 36 -13.60 0.77 5.29
C LEU A 36 -12.15 0.47 5.70
N TYR A 37 -11.20 1.31 5.28
CA TYR A 37 -9.83 1.24 5.78
C TYR A 37 -9.77 1.44 7.30
N ALA A 38 -10.39 2.51 7.80
CA ALA A 38 -10.37 2.85 9.22
C ALA A 38 -11.06 1.77 10.08
N ALA A 39 -12.18 1.22 9.62
CA ALA A 39 -12.90 0.16 10.31
C ALA A 39 -12.11 -1.16 10.32
N SER A 40 -11.55 -1.56 9.17
CA SER A 40 -10.76 -2.79 9.07
C SER A 40 -9.46 -2.73 9.87
N LEU A 41 -8.82 -1.56 9.95
CA LEU A 41 -7.65 -1.35 10.80
C LEU A 41 -8.04 -1.22 12.28
N GLY A 42 -9.09 -0.45 12.57
CA GLY A 42 -9.58 -0.19 13.93
C GLY A 42 -10.04 -1.44 14.65
N PHE A 43 -10.56 -2.43 13.93
CA PHE A 43 -10.87 -3.75 14.48
C PHE A 43 -9.65 -4.36 15.19
N TRP A 44 -8.46 -4.26 14.60
CA TRP A 44 -7.22 -4.77 15.19
C TRP A 44 -6.71 -3.92 16.34
N ILE A 45 -6.98 -2.61 16.35
CA ILE A 45 -6.61 -1.74 17.48
C ILE A 45 -7.40 -2.11 18.74
N ILE A 46 -8.67 -2.50 18.58
CA ILE A 46 -9.58 -2.82 19.70
C ILE A 46 -9.46 -4.29 20.11
N ALA A 47 -9.12 -5.18 19.18
CA ALA A 47 -9.01 -6.61 19.47
C ALA A 47 -7.89 -6.89 20.48
N ALA A 48 -8.25 -7.43 21.65
CA ALA A 48 -7.32 -7.84 22.70
C ALA A 48 -6.55 -9.12 22.32
N LYS A 49 -5.71 -9.04 21.28
CA LYS A 49 -4.76 -10.09 20.92
C LYS A 49 -3.36 -9.74 21.44
N PRO A 50 -2.65 -10.70 22.07
CA PRO A 50 -1.32 -10.44 22.63
C PRO A 50 -0.24 -10.20 21.56
N VAL A 51 -0.43 -10.68 20.33
CA VAL A 51 0.52 -10.52 19.21
C VAL A 51 -0.23 -10.31 17.90
N GLN A 52 0.27 -9.38 17.09
CA GLN A 52 -0.23 -9.10 15.74
C GLN A 52 0.92 -9.22 14.73
N PHE A 53 0.59 -9.83 13.60
CA PHE A 53 1.50 -10.01 12.47
C PHE A 53 1.07 -9.16 11.28
N TYR A 54 2.00 -8.87 10.37
CA TYR A 54 1.76 -8.00 9.22
C TYR A 54 0.59 -8.45 8.32
N TYR A 55 0.32 -9.76 8.22
CA TYR A 55 -0.77 -10.27 7.39
C TYR A 55 -2.17 -9.85 7.87
N HIS A 56 -2.33 -9.43 9.14
CA HIS A 56 -3.59 -8.88 9.63
C HIS A 56 -3.97 -7.57 8.93
N TYR A 57 -2.97 -6.86 8.39
CA TYR A 57 -3.16 -5.65 7.60
C TYR A 57 -3.46 -5.92 6.12
N LEU A 58 -3.62 -7.19 5.70
CA LEU A 58 -3.96 -7.51 4.30
C LEU A 58 -5.26 -6.83 3.87
N LEU A 59 -6.33 -6.94 4.68
CA LEU A 59 -7.62 -6.30 4.35
C LEU A 59 -7.53 -4.76 4.33
N PRO A 60 -6.97 -4.08 5.36
CA PRO A 60 -6.65 -2.66 5.28
C PRO A 60 -5.84 -2.29 4.03
N SER A 61 -4.84 -3.10 3.66
CA SER A 61 -4.00 -2.83 2.48
C SER A 61 -4.77 -2.86 1.16
N CYS A 62 -5.83 -3.66 1.05
CA CYS A 62 -6.72 -3.64 -0.12
C CYS A 62 -7.43 -2.29 -0.25
N PHE A 63 -7.99 -1.75 0.85
CA PHE A 63 -8.60 -0.42 0.83
C PHE A 63 -7.59 0.69 0.57
N LEU A 64 -6.37 0.52 1.07
CA LEU A 64 -5.27 1.43 0.80
C LEU A 64 -4.91 1.47 -0.70
N LEU A 65 -4.89 0.31 -1.38
CA LEU A 65 -4.70 0.22 -2.83
C LEU A 65 -5.86 0.84 -3.61
N ILE A 66 -7.11 0.64 -3.17
CA ILE A 66 -8.27 1.29 -3.79
C ILE A 66 -8.16 2.82 -3.64
N ALA A 67 -7.75 3.32 -2.47
CA ALA A 67 -7.53 4.75 -2.26
C ALA A 67 -6.46 5.31 -3.22
N LEU A 68 -5.35 4.59 -3.38
CA LEU A 68 -4.32 4.92 -4.36
C LEU A 68 -4.87 4.96 -5.79
N ALA A 69 -5.66 3.95 -6.18
CA ALA A 69 -6.26 3.89 -7.50
C ALA A 69 -7.19 5.08 -7.78
N LEU A 70 -8.04 5.46 -6.82
CA LEU A 70 -8.94 6.62 -6.95
C LEU A 70 -8.18 7.95 -7.05
N ALA A 71 -7.09 8.10 -6.29
CA ALA A 71 -6.25 9.30 -6.35
C ALA A 71 -5.50 9.39 -7.69
N LEU A 72 -4.98 8.27 -8.19
CA LEU A 72 -4.32 8.21 -9.49
C LEU A 72 -5.30 8.43 -10.65
N ASP A 73 -6.51 7.88 -10.59
CA ASP A 73 -7.56 8.18 -11.57
C ASP A 73 -7.91 9.68 -11.56
N ALA A 74 -8.07 10.30 -10.39
CA ALA A 74 -8.31 11.73 -10.32
C ALA A 74 -7.17 12.57 -10.94
N LEU A 75 -5.90 12.13 -10.82
CA LEU A 75 -4.77 12.75 -11.52
C LEU A 75 -4.82 12.49 -13.03
N TRP A 76 -5.22 11.29 -13.44
CA TRP A 76 -5.40 10.91 -14.84
C TRP A 76 -6.43 11.80 -15.53
N GLN A 77 -7.62 11.95 -14.93
CA GLN A 77 -8.71 12.78 -15.45
C GLN A 77 -8.32 14.27 -15.52
N ARG A 78 -7.41 14.73 -14.65
CA ARG A 78 -6.84 16.10 -14.68
C ARG A 78 -5.71 16.28 -15.70
N GLY A 79 -5.45 15.28 -16.55
CA GLY A 79 -4.40 15.33 -17.58
C GLY A 79 -2.98 15.04 -17.07
N LYS A 80 -2.79 14.79 -15.76
CA LYS A 80 -1.48 14.49 -15.15
C LYS A 80 -1.08 13.02 -15.31
N ARG A 81 -1.24 12.47 -16.52
CA ARG A 81 -1.07 11.02 -16.83
C ARG A 81 0.30 10.45 -16.50
N ARG A 82 1.35 11.30 -16.49
CA ARG A 82 2.71 10.89 -16.13
C ARG A 82 2.80 10.29 -14.72
N LEU A 83 2.03 10.81 -13.76
CA LEU A 83 2.10 10.35 -12.36
C LEU A 83 1.51 8.94 -12.18
N PRO A 84 0.29 8.62 -12.65
CA PRO A 84 -0.22 7.24 -12.62
C PRO A 84 0.67 6.24 -13.35
N ILE A 85 1.19 6.61 -14.52
CA ILE A 85 2.09 5.75 -15.30
C ILE A 85 3.38 5.50 -14.51
N ALA A 86 4.00 6.54 -13.96
CA ALA A 86 5.21 6.40 -13.15
C ALA A 86 4.97 5.51 -11.92
N ALA A 87 3.84 5.68 -11.23
CA ALA A 87 3.49 4.84 -10.08
C ALA A 87 3.33 3.36 -10.49
N LEU A 88 2.69 3.08 -11.63
CA LEU A 88 2.53 1.72 -12.16
C LEU A 88 3.88 1.10 -12.54
N VAL A 89 4.66 1.80 -13.36
CA VAL A 89 5.99 1.34 -13.82
C VAL A 89 6.92 1.10 -12.64
N ALA A 90 6.96 2.02 -11.66
CA ALA A 90 7.76 1.86 -10.46
C ALA A 90 7.27 0.67 -9.60
N SER A 91 5.96 0.46 -9.50
CA SER A 91 5.41 -0.71 -8.79
C SER A 91 5.83 -2.02 -9.45
N CYS A 92 5.77 -2.11 -10.78
CA CYS A 92 6.23 -3.28 -11.54
C CYS A 92 7.74 -3.50 -11.43
N ALA A 93 8.54 -2.42 -11.49
CA ALA A 93 9.98 -2.51 -11.32
C ALA A 93 10.37 -3.03 -9.92
N LEU A 94 9.70 -2.54 -8.88
CA LEU A 94 9.88 -3.04 -7.53
C LEU A 94 9.43 -4.49 -7.38
N PHE A 95 8.31 -4.88 -7.99
CA PHE A 95 7.92 -6.29 -8.01
C PHE A 95 9.01 -7.17 -8.63
N GLY A 96 9.57 -6.76 -9.78
CA GLY A 96 10.69 -7.47 -10.41
C GLY A 96 11.94 -7.51 -9.53
N TRP A 97 12.27 -6.42 -8.85
CA TRP A 97 13.40 -6.34 -7.92
C TRP A 97 13.26 -7.27 -6.72
N PHE A 98 12.07 -7.34 -6.12
CA PHE A 98 11.77 -8.20 -4.98
C PHE A 98 11.39 -9.64 -5.38
N TYR A 99 11.25 -9.93 -6.67
CA TYR A 99 10.80 -11.25 -7.16
C TYR A 99 11.61 -12.42 -6.62
N PRO A 100 12.97 -12.41 -6.58
CA PRO A 100 13.76 -13.54 -6.09
C PRO A 100 13.43 -13.95 -4.65
N ILE A 101 13.21 -12.97 -3.76
CA ILE A 101 12.85 -13.26 -2.37
C ILE A 101 11.38 -13.67 -2.23
N LEU A 102 10.49 -13.17 -3.09
CA LEU A 102 9.07 -13.53 -3.09
C LEU A 102 8.85 -14.95 -3.61
N SER A 103 9.62 -15.36 -4.62
CA SER A 103 9.55 -16.70 -5.21
C SER A 103 10.39 -17.75 -4.49
N ALA A 104 11.11 -17.38 -3.42
CA ALA A 104 12.11 -18.22 -2.77
C ALA A 104 13.15 -18.79 -3.76
N ALA A 105 13.58 -17.98 -4.73
CA ALA A 105 14.64 -18.34 -5.65
C ALA A 105 15.96 -18.57 -4.89
N PRO A 106 16.86 -19.41 -5.41
CA PRO A 106 18.17 -19.62 -4.81
C PRO A 106 18.93 -18.30 -4.74
N LEU A 107 19.43 -17.97 -3.55
CA LEU A 107 20.26 -16.79 -3.32
C LEU A 107 21.74 -17.20 -3.18
N GLU A 108 22.65 -16.26 -3.42
CA GLU A 108 24.11 -16.51 -3.52
C GLU A 108 24.74 -17.06 -2.23
N GLY A 109 24.11 -16.85 -1.06
CA GLY A 109 24.62 -17.38 0.20
C GLY A 109 23.81 -16.96 1.43
N PRO A 110 24.21 -17.42 2.63
CA PRO A 110 23.57 -17.05 3.89
C PRO A 110 23.57 -15.52 4.10
N GLY A 111 22.43 -14.95 4.49
CA GLY A 111 22.31 -13.51 4.76
C GLY A 111 22.14 -12.61 3.54
N SER A 112 22.24 -13.14 2.31
CA SER A 112 22.01 -12.39 1.07
C SER A 112 20.63 -11.71 1.00
N PHE A 113 19.62 -12.27 1.66
CA PHE A 113 18.28 -11.67 1.76
C PHE A 113 18.28 -10.27 2.41
N ALA A 114 19.31 -9.93 3.21
CA ALA A 114 19.47 -8.61 3.82
C ALA A 114 19.60 -7.48 2.79
N HIS A 115 19.99 -7.79 1.55
CA HIS A 115 20.03 -6.83 0.45
C HIS A 115 18.67 -6.16 0.18
N TRP A 116 17.58 -6.89 0.39
CA TRP A 116 16.21 -6.38 0.23
C TRP A 116 15.63 -5.77 1.52
N MET A 117 16.39 -5.81 2.63
CA MET A 117 16.01 -5.23 3.92
C MET A 117 16.48 -3.78 4.00
N TRP A 118 15.77 -2.90 3.28
CA TRP A 118 16.17 -1.49 3.15
C TRP A 118 16.11 -0.70 4.46
N LEU A 119 15.26 -1.13 5.39
CA LEU A 119 15.13 -0.52 6.72
C LEU A 119 15.67 -1.50 7.77
N ASP A 120 16.31 -0.97 8.80
CA ASP A 120 16.78 -1.80 9.93
C ASP A 120 15.63 -2.54 10.61
N SER A 121 14.43 -1.96 10.61
CA SER A 121 13.21 -2.58 11.15
C SER A 121 12.68 -3.76 10.34
N TRP A 122 13.22 -4.02 9.15
CA TRP A 122 12.84 -5.19 8.36
C TRP A 122 13.68 -6.41 8.73
N ARG A 123 14.83 -6.23 9.39
CA ARG A 123 15.78 -7.29 9.76
C ARG A 123 15.23 -8.25 10.81
#